data_AF-A0A954VNS6-F1
#
_entry.id   AF-A0A954VNS6-F1
#
_cell.length_a   1.000
_cell.length_b   1.000
_cell.length_c   1.000
_cell.angle_alpha   90.00
_cell.angle_beta   90.00
_cell.angle_gamma   90.00
#
_symmetry.space_group_name_H-M   'P 1'
#
loop_
_entity.id
_entity.type
_entity.pdbx_description
1 polymer ?
#
loop_
_entity_poly.entity_id
_entity_poly.type
_entity_poly.pdbx_seq_one_letter_code
_entity_poly.pdbx_strand_id
1 'polypeptide(L)' 'MVLDLGAGGGKLCFIAAQVVGPTGRVIGIDCNREMLALATRHAPAVAARL' A
#
# COMPACT_ATOMS: atom_id res chain seq x y z
N MET A 1 8.59 -10.33 -0.76
CA MET A 1 7.93 -9.42 -1.73
C MET A 1 6.47 -9.83 -1.81
N VAL A 2 5.55 -8.88 -1.71
CA VAL A 2 4.09 -9.10 -1.79
C VAL A 2 3.52 -8.26 -2.94
N LEU A 3 2.60 -8.86 -3.70
CA LEU A 3 1.85 -8.22 -4.77
C LEU A 3 0.37 -8.23 -4.41
N ASP A 4 -0.27 -7.07 -4.45
CA ASP A 4 -1.69 -6.86 -4.18
C ASP A 4 -2.39 -6.42 -5.46
N LEU A 5 -3.38 -7.20 -5.93
CA LEU A 5 -4.13 -6.95 -7.16
C LEU A 5 -5.54 -6.49 -6.80
N GLY A 6 -5.88 -5.26 -7.17
CA GLY A 6 -7.07 -4.57 -6.66
C GLY A 6 -6.79 -3.89 -5.31
N ALA A 7 -5.62 -3.24 -5.19
CA ALA A 7 -5.14 -2.65 -3.94
C ALA A 7 -6.05 -1.53 -3.38
N GLY A 8 -6.92 -0.97 -4.20
CA GLY A 8 -7.85 0.10 -3.84
C GLY A 8 -7.13 1.27 -3.19
N GLY A 9 -7.62 1.69 -2.02
CA GLY A 9 -7.04 2.78 -1.23
C GLY A 9 -5.75 2.39 -0.48
N GLY A 10 -5.16 1.22 -0.76
CA GLY A 10 -3.88 0.78 -0.22
C GLY A 10 -3.94 0.09 1.15
N LYS A 11 -5.13 -0.16 1.71
CA LYS A 11 -5.28 -0.69 3.08
C LYS A 11 -4.54 -2.02 3.30
N LEU A 12 -4.72 -2.99 2.39
CA LEU A 12 -4.04 -4.28 2.48
C LEU A 12 -2.53 -4.12 2.27
N CYS A 13 -2.12 -3.28 1.32
CA CYS A 13 -0.71 -2.95 1.11
C CYS A 13 -0.04 -2.39 2.38
N PHE A 14 -0.72 -1.51 3.10
CA PHE A 14 -0.21 -0.92 4.35
C PHE A 14 -0.07 -1.95 5.48
N ILE A 15 -1.04 -2.85 5.63
CA ILE A 15 -0.97 -3.94 6.60
C ILE A 15 0.17 -4.89 6.22
N ALA A 16 0.25 -5.28 4.95
CA ALA A 16 1.31 -6.16 4.45
C ALA A 16 2.70 -5.55 4.65
N ALA A 17 2.84 -4.22 4.61
CA ALA A 17 4.11 -3.53 4.85
C ALA A 17 4.67 -3.81 6.25
N GLN A 18 3.81 -3.91 7.27
CA GLN A 18 4.20 -4.27 8.65
C GLN A 18 4.67 -5.73 8.74
N VAL A 19 4.06 -6.61 7.95
CA VAL A 19 4.35 -8.05 7.97
C VAL A 19 5.67 -8.37 7.27
N VAL A 20 5.95 -7.73 6.13
CA VAL A 20 7.16 -8.00 5.34
C VAL A 20 8.43 -7.40 5.95
N GLY A 21 8.29 -6.48 6.91
CA GLY A 21 9.40 -5.84 7.62
C GLY A 21 10.21 -4.85 6.77
N PRO A 22 11.27 -4.25 7.34
CA PRO A 22 11.99 -3.10 6.76
C PRO A 22 12.76 -3.43 5.47
N THR A 23 13.14 -4.70 5.27
CA THR A 23 13.78 -5.18 4.03
C THR A 23 12.76 -5.70 3.01
N GLY A 24 11.50 -5.82 3.43
CA GLY A 24 10.40 -6.27 2.61
C GLY A 24 9.88 -5.20 1.65
N ARG A 25 9.12 -5.63 0.65
CA ARG A 25 8.48 -4.74 -0.33
C ARG A 25 7.09 -5.23 -0.64
N VAL A 26 6.14 -4.29 -0.69
CA VAL A 26 4.76 -4.49 -1.13
C VAL A 26 4.50 -3.63 -2.36
N ILE A 27 3.89 -4.21 -3.38
CA ILE A 27 3.48 -3.50 -4.60
C ILE A 27 1.97 -3.67 -4.75
N GLY A 28 1.24 -2.55 -4.75
CA GLY A 28 -0.19 -2.51 -5.01
C GLY A 28 -0.49 -2.11 -6.45
N ILE A 29 -1.37 -2.86 -7.10
CA ILE A 29 -1.87 -2.58 -8.45
C ILE A 29 -3.38 -2.40 -8.37
N ASP A 30 -3.90 -1.35 -8.98
CA ASP A 30 -5.34 -1.12 -9.13
C ASP A 30 -5.63 -0.43 -10.47
N CYS A 31 -6.84 -0.63 -11.01
CA CYS A 31 -7.28 0.00 -12.25
C CYS A 31 -8.04 1.32 -12.01
N ASN A 32 -8.55 1.53 -10.80
CA ASN A 32 -9.26 2.74 -10.42
C ASN A 32 -8.28 3.84 -9.99
N ARG A 33 -8.13 4.86 -10.85
CA ARG A 33 -7.23 6.00 -10.63
C ARG A 33 -7.55 6.80 -9.37
N GLU A 34 -8.83 6.94 -9.02
CA GLU A 34 -9.24 7.66 -7.81
C GLU A 34 -8.77 6.94 -6.55
N MET A 35 -8.85 5.61 -6.57
CA MET A 35 -8.37 4.78 -5.46
C MET A 35 -6.84 4.81 -5.35
N LEU A 36 -6.12 4.78 -6.47
CA LEU A 36 -4.66 4.96 -6.48
C LEU A 36 -4.24 6.34 -5.95
N ALA A 37 -4.96 7.40 -6.33
CA ALA A 37 -4.73 8.75 -5.81
C ALA A 37 -4.97 8.82 -4.29
N LEU A 38 -6.05 8.20 -3.82
CA LEU A 38 -6.36 8.09 -2.39
C LEU A 38 -5.24 7.33 -1.64
N ALA A 39 -4.81 6.18 -2.16
CA ALA A 39 -3.73 5.38 -1.57
C ALA A 39 -2.43 6.19 -1.47
N THR A 40 -2.05 6.86 -2.56
CA THR A 40 -0.82 7.66 -2.63
C THR A 40 -0.86 8.84 -1.67
N ARG A 41 -2.02 9.50 -1.53
CA ARG A 41 -2.21 10.62 -0.60
C ARG A 41 -2.03 10.19 0.87
N HIS A 42 -2.49 9.00 1.24
CA HIS A 42 -2.38 8.50 2.61
C HIS A 42 -1.06 7.78 2.92
N ALA A 43 -0.35 7.30 1.90
CA ALA A 43 0.88 6.54 2.06
C ALA A 43 1.94 7.23 2.96
N PRO A 44 2.23 8.55 2.84
CA PRO A 44 3.19 9.21 3.74
C PRO A 44 2.75 9.19 5.21
N ALA A 45 1.46 9.40 5.46
CA ALA A 45 0.91 9.42 6.82
C ALA A 45 0.91 8.03 7.47
N VAL A 46 0.76 6.98 6.66
CA VAL A 46 0.91 5.60 7.11
C VAL A 46 2.39 5.28 7.33
N ALA A 47 3.27 5.64 6.40
CA ALA A 47 4.70 5.39 6.50
C ALA A 47 5.34 6.00 7.76
N ALA A 48 4.86 7.18 8.19
CA ALA A 48 5.30 7.79 9.45
C ALA A 48 4.87 7.03 10.72
N ARG A 49 3.99 6.02 10.59
CA ARG A 49 3.42 5.21 11.68
C ARG A 49 3.73 3.72 11.56
N LEU A 50 4.50 3.31 10.55
CA LEU A 50 5.04 1.96 10.37
C LEU A 50 6.35 1.82 11.15
#